data_AF-A0A8J4T282-F1
#
_entry.id   AF-A0A8J4T282-F1
#
_cell.length_a   1.000
_cell.length_b   1.000
_cell.length_c   1.000
_cell.angle_alpha   90.00
_cell.angle_beta   90.00
_cell.angle_gamma   90.00
#
_symmetry.space_group_name_H-M   'P 1'
#
loop_
_entity.id
_entity.type
_entity.pdbx_description
1 polymer ?
#
loop_
_entity_poly.entity_id
_entity_poly.type
_entity_poly.pdbx_seq_one_letter_code
_entity_poly.pdbx_strand_id
1 'polypeptide(L)'
;MVQFTILFLCILEIERIVMSIKEKNTSLTITAVNVSDTGLYYCSYMELNQMIFSNSTSLHVKGCDFVVKMIFLLFQAPDSPVFFMLTVGFGAVSVILLIVLIFIILKHRKTHRGDITDKQDQE
;
A
#
# COMPACT_ATOMS: atom_id res chain seq x y z
N MET A 1 3.73 8.79 10.67
CA MET A 1 2.84 8.32 11.75
C MET A 1 1.37 8.43 11.35
N VAL A 2 0.87 9.63 10.99
CA VAL A 2 -0.52 9.87 10.54
C VAL A 2 -0.96 8.99 9.35
N GLN A 3 -0.13 8.91 8.30
CA GLN A 3 -0.39 8.03 7.14
C GLN A 3 -0.55 6.56 7.53
N PHE A 4 0.28 6.10 8.49
CA PHE A 4 0.27 4.72 8.97
C PHE A 4 -0.94 4.45 9.85
N THR A 5 -1.38 5.40 10.68
CA THR A 5 -2.59 5.25 11.51
C THR A 5 -3.86 5.21 10.64
N ILE A 6 -3.94 6.04 9.60
CA ILE A 6 -5.06 6.05 8.64
C ILE A 6 -5.10 4.77 7.82
N LEU A 7 -3.93 4.32 7.34
CA LEU A 7 -3.80 3.06 6.61
C LEU A 7 -4.15 1.86 7.51
N PHE A 8 -3.70 1.87 8.78
CA PHE A 8 -3.96 0.79 9.75
C PHE A 8 -5.45 0.66 10.11
N LEU A 9 -6.20 1.76 10.21
CA LEU A 9 -7.66 1.72 10.46
C LEU A 9 -8.43 1.14 9.28
N CYS A 10 -8.04 1.47 8.04
CA CYS A 10 -8.66 0.91 6.83
C CYS A 10 -8.28 -0.56 6.56
N ILE A 11 -7.14 -1.02 7.08
CA ILE A 11 -6.63 -2.39 6.87
C ILE A 11 -7.18 -3.40 7.88
N LEU A 12 -7.70 -2.98 9.05
CA LEU A 12 -8.17 -3.88 10.12
C LEU A 12 -9.47 -4.64 9.79
N GLU A 13 -9.80 -4.82 8.51
CA GLU A 13 -11.05 -5.43 8.06
C GLU A 13 -10.74 -6.54 7.05
N ILE A 14 -10.20 -7.65 7.55
CA ILE A 14 -9.82 -8.82 6.74
C ILE A 14 -10.82 -9.95 6.95
N GLU A 15 -11.17 -10.59 5.83
CA GLU A 15 -12.14 -11.67 5.57
C GLU A 15 -13.59 -11.26 5.26
N ARG A 16 -13.75 -10.42 4.23
CA ARG A 16 -15.07 -10.02 3.69
C ARG A 16 -15.39 -10.51 2.28
N ILE A 17 -14.51 -11.29 1.65
CA ILE A 17 -14.67 -11.72 0.25
C ILE A 17 -15.05 -13.20 0.23
N VAL A 18 -16.26 -13.50 -0.23
CA VAL A 18 -16.84 -14.85 -0.27
C VAL A 18 -17.20 -15.21 -1.71
N MET A 19 -16.67 -16.32 -2.20
CA MET A 19 -17.03 -16.89 -3.49
C MET A 19 -18.11 -17.95 -3.31
N SER A 20 -19.19 -17.88 -4.09
CA SER A 20 -20.26 -18.86 -4.12
C SER A 20 -20.38 -19.44 -5.53
N ILE A 21 -20.37 -20.76 -5.63
CA ILE A 21 -20.51 -21.50 -6.89
C ILE A 21 -21.84 -22.27 -6.82
N LYS A 22 -22.72 -22.00 -7.76
CA LYS A 22 -23.92 -22.80 -8.07
C LYS A 22 -23.72 -23.41 -9.44
N GLU A 23 -24.37 -24.53 -9.75
CA GLU A 23 -24.16 -25.34 -10.97
C GLU A 23 -23.93 -24.54 -12.26
N LYS A 24 -24.61 -23.40 -12.44
CA LYS A 24 -24.46 -22.52 -13.61
C LYS A 24 -24.01 -21.09 -13.29
N ASN A 25 -23.93 -20.71 -12.01
CA ASN A 25 -23.70 -19.34 -11.59
C ASN A 25 -22.54 -19.27 -10.60
N THR A 26 -21.52 -18.49 -10.92
CA THR A 26 -20.46 -18.10 -9.99
C THR A 26 -20.71 -16.67 -9.53
N SER A 27 -20.71 -16.44 -8.22
CA SER A 27 -20.93 -15.11 -7.65
C SER A 27 -19.87 -14.79 -6.60
N LEU A 28 -19.25 -13.64 -6.73
CA LEU A 28 -18.36 -13.06 -5.72
C LEU A 28 -19.18 -12.10 -4.85
N THR A 29 -19.18 -12.32 -3.55
CA THR A 29 -19.86 -11.47 -2.56
C THR A 29 -18.81 -10.79 -1.70
N ILE A 30 -18.88 -9.46 -1.60
CA ILE A 30 -18.04 -8.66 -0.72
C ILE A 30 -18.96 -8.12 0.37
N THR A 31 -18.85 -8.61 1.60
CA THR A 31 -19.84 -8.35 2.66
C THR A 31 -19.65 -7.02 3.37
N ALA A 32 -18.41 -6.55 3.51
CA ALA A 32 -18.06 -5.32 4.22
C ALA A 32 -17.28 -4.34 3.31
N VAL A 33 -17.85 -3.98 2.16
CA VAL A 33 -17.19 -3.23 1.09
C VAL A 33 -16.51 -1.95 1.59
N ASN A 34 -15.20 -1.79 1.32
CA ASN A 34 -14.44 -0.56 1.62
C ASN A 34 -13.91 0.07 0.33
N VAL A 35 -13.46 1.32 0.41
CA VAL A 35 -12.87 2.08 -0.70
C VAL A 35 -11.74 1.34 -1.39
N SER A 36 -10.95 0.59 -0.61
CA SER A 36 -9.85 -0.24 -1.10
C SER A 36 -10.30 -1.36 -2.05
N ASP A 37 -11.59 -1.72 -2.04
CA ASP A 37 -12.16 -2.70 -2.96
C ASP A 37 -12.52 -2.08 -4.31
N THR A 38 -12.30 -0.77 -4.49
CA THR A 38 -12.47 -0.13 -5.80
C THR A 38 -11.47 -0.71 -6.78
N GLY A 39 -11.96 -1.29 -7.88
CA GLY A 39 -11.13 -1.97 -8.86
C GLY A 39 -11.92 -2.70 -9.94
N LEU A 40 -11.19 -3.39 -10.80
CA LEU A 40 -11.75 -4.25 -11.86
C LEU A 40 -11.77 -5.70 -11.38
N TYR A 41 -12.94 -6.32 -11.44
CA TYR A 41 -13.15 -7.72 -11.07
C TYR A 41 -13.42 -8.53 -12.33
N TYR A 42 -12.72 -9.65 -12.46
CA TYR A 42 -12.84 -10.56 -13.60
C TYR A 42 -13.30 -11.93 -13.09
N CYS A 43 -14.29 -12.53 -13.75
CA CYS A 43 -14.52 -13.96 -13.59
C CYS A 43 -13.59 -14.69 -14.55
N SER A 44 -12.81 -15.65 -14.05
CA SER A 44 -11.95 -16.51 -14.86
C SER A 44 -12.26 -17.97 -14.60
N TYR A 45 -12.08 -18.81 -15.61
CA TYR A 45 -12.16 -20.25 -15.49
C TYR A 45 -10.99 -20.89 -16.23
N MET A 46 -10.70 -22.15 -15.88
CA MET A 46 -9.62 -22.92 -16.51
C MET A 46 -10.22 -23.91 -17.48
N GLU A 47 -9.75 -23.90 -18.72
CA GLU A 47 -10.15 -24.83 -19.78
C GLU A 47 -8.89 -25.34 -20.48
N LEU A 48 -8.71 -26.67 -20.52
CA LEU A 48 -7.58 -27.30 -21.24
C LEU A 48 -6.20 -26.66 -20.95
N ASN A 49 -5.89 -26.43 -19.67
CA ASN A 49 -4.67 -25.76 -19.17
C ASN A 49 -4.51 -24.28 -19.56
N GLN A 50 -5.56 -23.62 -20.05
CA GLN A 50 -5.58 -22.19 -20.34
C GLN A 50 -6.50 -21.48 -19.34
N MET A 51 -6.06 -20.32 -18.84
CA MET A 51 -6.87 -19.46 -17.99
C MET A 51 -7.62 -18.46 -18.86
N ILE A 52 -8.94 -18.59 -18.92
CA ILE A 52 -9.80 -17.74 -19.74
C ILE A 52 -10.46 -16.69 -18.83
N PHE A 53 -10.31 -15.43 -19.18
CA PHE A 53 -10.91 -14.30 -18.47
C PHE A 53 -12.16 -13.82 -19.22
N SER A 54 -13.25 -13.61 -18.48
CA SER A 54 -14.47 -12.98 -19.00
C SER A 54 -14.40 -11.45 -18.91
N ASN A 55 -15.49 -10.78 -19.29
CA ASN A 55 -15.60 -9.33 -19.21
C ASN A 55 -15.39 -8.81 -17.77
N SER A 56 -14.73 -7.66 -17.66
CA SER A 56 -14.51 -7.00 -16.37
C SER A 56 -15.79 -6.35 -15.85
N THR A 57 -15.92 -6.38 -14.53
CA THR A 57 -16.89 -5.58 -13.79
C THR A 57 -16.13 -4.50 -13.02
N SER A 58 -16.44 -3.23 -13.30
CA SER A 58 -15.85 -2.11 -12.57
C SER A 58 -16.63 -1.86 -11.29
N LEU A 59 -15.99 -2.09 -10.15
CA LEU A 59 -16.52 -1.77 -8.84
C LEU A 59 -15.92 -0.43 -8.40
N HIS A 60 -16.75 0.58 -8.29
CA HIS A 60 -16.35 1.88 -7.75
C HIS A 60 -17.05 2.10 -6.41
N VAL A 61 -16.31 1.89 -5.33
CA VAL A 61 -16.82 2.05 -3.97
C VAL A 61 -16.64 3.50 -3.58
N LYS A 62 -17.77 4.21 -3.48
CA LYS A 62 -17.80 5.54 -2.89
C LYS A 62 -17.78 5.37 -1.38
N GLY A 63 -16.61 5.48 -0.76
CA GLY A 63 -16.47 5.44 0.70
C GLY A 63 -15.39 6.40 1.17
N CYS A 64 -15.40 6.71 2.46
CA CYS A 64 -14.42 7.43 3.27
C CYS A 64 -13.87 8.77 2.76
N ASP A 65 -14.09 9.22 1.52
CA ASP A 65 -13.63 10.53 1.06
C ASP A 65 -14.19 11.64 1.93
N PHE A 66 -15.46 11.57 2.33
CA PHE A 66 -16.06 12.58 3.20
C PHE A 66 -15.55 12.49 4.65
N VAL A 67 -15.38 11.29 5.21
CA VAL A 67 -14.94 11.11 6.60
C VAL A 67 -13.44 11.36 6.73
N VAL A 68 -12.62 10.91 5.79
CA VAL A 68 -11.19 11.21 5.70
C VAL A 68 -10.99 12.68 5.40
N LYS A 69 -11.75 13.28 4.48
CA LYS A 69 -11.67 14.74 4.25
C LYS A 69 -12.18 15.53 5.45
N MET A 70 -13.21 15.08 6.17
CA MET A 70 -13.65 15.71 7.42
C MET A 70 -12.63 15.54 8.54
N ILE A 71 -12.09 14.35 8.76
CA ILE A 71 -11.02 14.10 9.74
C ILE A 71 -9.77 14.89 9.37
N PHE A 72 -9.40 14.91 8.09
CA PHE A 72 -8.30 15.72 7.57
C PHE A 72 -8.59 17.21 7.79
N LEU A 73 -9.78 17.71 7.52
CA LEU A 73 -10.17 19.11 7.78
C LEU A 73 -10.27 19.43 9.29
N LEU A 74 -10.66 18.47 10.14
CA LEU A 74 -10.71 18.60 11.60
C LEU A 74 -9.31 18.56 12.23
N PHE A 75 -8.38 17.76 11.67
CA PHE A 75 -6.97 17.75 12.07
C PHE A 75 -6.15 18.85 11.40
N GLN A 76 -6.61 19.35 10.25
CA GLN A 76 -6.11 20.52 9.52
C GLN A 76 -6.94 21.77 9.86
N ALA A 77 -7.51 21.85 11.06
CA ALA A 77 -7.74 23.13 11.70
C ALA A 77 -6.39 23.53 12.33
N PRO A 78 -5.59 24.37 11.66
CA PRO A 78 -4.20 24.59 12.01
C PRO A 78 -4.12 25.72 13.03
N ASP A 79 -4.77 25.58 14.18
CA ASP A 79 -4.77 26.65 15.18
C ASP A 79 -3.79 26.41 16.31
N SER A 80 -3.11 25.24 16.34
CA SER A 80 -2.20 24.90 17.44
C SER A 80 -0.74 24.69 16.96
N PRO A 81 0.20 25.53 17.41
CA PRO A 81 1.61 25.48 16.98
C PRO A 81 2.32 24.17 17.36
N VAL A 82 1.76 23.42 18.32
CA VAL A 82 2.30 22.14 18.79
C VAL A 82 2.25 21.05 17.70
N PHE A 83 1.19 20.98 16.89
CA PHE A 83 1.09 19.97 15.82
C PHE A 83 2.04 20.28 14.67
N PHE A 84 2.29 21.56 14.38
CA PHE A 84 3.28 21.97 13.38
C PHE A 84 4.68 21.56 13.81
N MET A 85 5.04 21.81 15.08
CA MET A 85 6.34 21.40 15.63
C MET A 85 6.53 19.90 15.63
N LEU A 86 5.50 19.12 15.97
CA LEU A 86 5.55 17.66 15.90
C LEU A 86 5.68 17.17 14.44
N THR A 87 4.91 17.73 13.52
CA THR A 87 4.95 17.35 12.09
C THR A 87 6.31 17.64 11.46
N VAL A 88 6.85 18.84 11.71
CA VAL A 88 8.18 19.25 11.22
C VAL A 88 9.28 18.41 11.87
N GLY A 89 9.19 18.15 13.19
CA GLY A 89 10.15 17.34 13.93
C GLY A 89 10.23 15.90 13.42
N PHE A 90 9.11 15.19 13.35
CA PHE A 90 9.07 13.82 12.83
C PHE A 90 9.44 13.75 11.34
N GLY A 91 9.10 14.77 10.55
CA GLY A 91 9.50 14.89 9.16
C GLY A 91 11.02 14.97 9.00
N ALA A 92 11.67 15.86 9.76
CA ALA A 92 13.12 16.02 9.74
C ALA A 92 13.86 14.73 10.16
N VAL A 93 13.42 14.10 11.25
CA VAL A 93 14.01 12.83 11.72
C VAL A 93 13.87 11.73 10.68
N SER A 94 12.71 11.63 10.01
CA SER A 94 12.46 10.65 8.96
C SER A 94 13.38 10.87 7.75
N VAL A 95 13.57 12.12 7.33
CA VAL A 95 14.49 12.48 6.23
C VAL A 95 15.94 12.13 6.59
N ILE A 96 16.37 12.44 7.80
CA ILE A 96 17.72 12.11 8.28
C ILE A 96 17.93 10.60 8.26
N LEU A 97 16.97 9.82 8.76
CA LEU A 97 17.06 8.36 8.78
C LEU A 97 17.18 7.77 7.36
N LEU A 98 16.41 8.30 6.40
CA LEU A 98 16.49 7.89 5.00
C LEU A 98 17.85 8.21 4.38
N ILE A 99 18.40 9.40 4.65
CA ILE A 99 19.75 9.78 4.19
C ILE A 99 20.81 8.82 4.74
N VAL A 100 20.74 8.49 6.04
CA VAL A 100 21.67 7.54 6.67
C VAL A 100 21.55 6.15 6.04
N LEU A 101 20.33 5.65 5.83
CA LEU A 101 20.10 4.35 5.19
C LEU A 101 20.67 4.31 3.77
N ILE A 102 20.41 5.36 2.98
CA ILE A 102 20.96 5.49 1.62
C ILE A 102 22.49 5.51 1.67
N PHE A 103 23.09 6.26 2.60
CA PHE A 103 24.55 6.31 2.75
C PHE A 103 25.14 4.95 3.12
N ILE A 104 24.50 4.21 4.03
CA ILE A 104 24.92 2.84 4.39
C ILE A 104 24.84 1.93 3.17
N ILE A 105 23.75 1.97 2.40
CA ILE A 105 23.61 1.19 1.17
C ILE A 105 24.69 1.56 0.15
N LEU A 106 24.96 2.85 -0.06
CA LEU A 106 25.99 3.32 -0.98
C LEU A 106 27.41 2.93 -0.52
N LYS A 107 27.68 2.98 0.79
CA LYS A 107 28.95 2.55 1.40
C LYS A 107 29.13 1.04 1.27
N HIS A 108 28.10 0.25 1.55
CA HIS A 108 28.11 -1.20 1.39
C HIS A 108 28.33 -1.60 -0.08
N ARG A 109 27.68 -0.90 -1.02
CA ARG A 109 27.90 -1.10 -2.47
C ARG A 109 29.32 -0.74 -2.92
N LYS A 110 29.95 0.27 -2.32
CA LYS A 110 31.35 0.62 -2.60
C LYS A 110 32.32 -0.41 -2.04
N THR A 111 32.11 -0.90 -0.82
CA THR A 111 32.93 -1.96 -0.22
C THR A 111 32.85 -3.27 -1.02
N HIS A 112 31.67 -3.65 -1.51
CA HIS A 112 31.51 -4.83 -2.36
C HIS A 112 32.08 -4.66 -3.79
N ARG A 113 32.31 -3.42 -4.26
CA ARG A 113 32.98 -3.15 -5.55
C ARG A 113 34.50 -3.04 -5.41
N GLY A 114 35.02 -2.64 -4.25
CA GLY A 114 36.45 -2.62 -3.95
C GLY A 114 37.06 -4.02 -3.80
N ASP A 115 36.32 -4.98 -3.20
CA ASP A 115 36.78 -6.37 -3.03
C ASP A 115 36.81 -7.20 -4.33
N ILE A 116 36.15 -6.71 -5.40
CA ILE A 116 36.18 -7.39 -6.72
C ILE A 116 37.41 -6.97 -7.54
N THR A 117 37.96 -5.77 -7.31
CA THR A 117 39.12 -5.28 -8.07
C THR A 117 40.45 -5.81 -7.55
N ASP A 118 40.56 -6.20 -6.27
CA ASP A 118 41.78 -6.82 -5.73
C ASP A 118 41.91 -8.33 -6.04
N LYS A 119 40.90 -8.97 -6.66
CA LYS A 119 40.95 -10.39 -7.05
C LYS A 119 41.32 -10.65 -8.52
N GLN A 120 41.56 -9.60 -9.31
CA GLN A 120 41.99 -9.76 -10.71
C GLN A 120 43.51 -9.64 -10.94
N ASP A 121 44.31 -9.41 -9.89
CA ASP A 121 45.77 -9.27 -9.98
C ASP A 121 46.53 -10.51 -9.42
N GLN A 122 45.86 -11.65 -9.25
CA GLN A 122 46.47 -12.89 -8.71
C GLN A 122 46.27 -14.17 -9.56
N GLU A 123 45.94 -14.07 -10.85
CA GLU A 123 46.07 -15.20 -11.81
C GLU A 123 46.94 -14.83 -13.00
#